data_AF-A0A1Y0ELZ7-F1
#
_entry.id   AF-A0A1Y0ELZ7-F1
#
_cell.length_a   1.000
_cell.length_b   1.000
_cell.length_c   1.000
_cell.angle_alpha   90.00
_cell.angle_beta   90.00
_cell.angle_gamma   90.00
#
_symmetry.space_group_name_H-M   'P 1'
#
loop_
_entity.id
_entity.type
_entity.pdbx_description
1 polymer ?
#
loop_
_entity_poly.entity_id
_entity_poly.type
_entity_poly.pdbx_seq_one_letter_code
_entity_poly.pdbx_strand_id
1 'polypeptide(L)'
;MVGCALTAHGLAQADWAIPAGGVVDAPAGAISLACTDLKVAGVLTIGAGASITEVRNVHIQPGGSLQVASGGSLQLAQQWRNEGSASATGAQVVRMASAGCPTVGTPGPINVSSPNGTFAATPIPTLSGAALSGLAVLLGGLAWRTRRRTSRTNPPVSTSAHSPR
;
A
#
# COMPACT_ATOMS: atom_id res chain seq x y z
N MET A 1 -3.43 15.06 46.09
CA MET A 1 -2.74 14.09 45.22
C MET A 1 -3.76 13.02 44.84
N VAL A 2 -4.36 13.15 43.65
CA VAL A 2 -5.32 12.17 43.14
C VAL A 2 -4.52 11.07 42.45
N GLY A 3 -4.41 9.91 43.11
CA GLY A 3 -3.79 8.73 42.54
C GLY A 3 -4.74 8.11 41.53
N CYS A 4 -4.42 8.22 40.25
CA CYS A 4 -5.16 7.57 39.17
C CYS A 4 -4.86 6.06 39.25
N ALA A 5 -5.86 5.29 39.66
CA ALA A 5 -5.78 3.82 39.67
C ALA A 5 -5.63 3.32 38.23
N LEU A 6 -4.51 2.64 37.94
CA LEU A 6 -4.38 1.85 36.72
C LEU A 6 -5.36 0.69 36.81
N THR A 7 -6.48 0.79 36.09
CA THR A 7 -7.34 -0.36 35.81
C THR A 7 -6.59 -1.26 34.82
N ALA A 8 -6.21 -2.44 35.29
CA ALA A 8 -5.77 -3.53 34.43
C ALA A 8 -6.96 -3.95 33.57
N HIS A 9 -6.98 -3.48 32.33
CA HIS A 9 -7.89 -3.98 31.32
C HIS A 9 -7.41 -5.40 30.98
N GLY A 10 -8.06 -6.41 31.56
CA GLY A 10 -7.89 -7.77 31.09
C GLY A 10 -8.13 -7.77 29.58
N LEU A 11 -7.16 -8.27 28.81
CA LEU A 11 -7.27 -8.37 27.36
C LEU A 11 -8.43 -9.32 27.04
N ALA A 12 -9.63 -8.77 26.90
CA ALA A 12 -10.75 -9.47 26.30
C ALA A 12 -10.34 -9.77 24.85
N GLN A 13 -9.88 -10.99 24.62
CA GLN A 13 -9.63 -11.53 23.29
C GLN A 13 -11.01 -11.77 22.66
N ALA A 14 -11.63 -10.72 22.14
CA ALA A 14 -12.73 -10.90 21.22
C ALA A 14 -12.12 -11.33 19.88
N ASP A 15 -12.71 -12.36 19.29
CA ASP A 15 -12.39 -12.85 17.97
C ASP A 15 -13.66 -12.76 17.13
N TRP A 16 -13.55 -12.27 15.91
CA TRP A 16 -14.59 -12.47 14.93
C TRP A 16 -14.28 -13.74 14.14
N ALA A 17 -14.96 -14.82 14.52
CA ALA A 17 -14.77 -16.13 13.93
C ALA A 17 -15.91 -16.48 12.96
N ILE A 18 -15.54 -16.83 11.73
CA ILE A 18 -16.44 -17.39 10.74
C ILE A 18 -16.20 -18.90 10.71
N PRO A 19 -17.09 -19.71 11.29
CA PRO A 19 -16.87 -21.14 11.44
C PRO A 19 -16.91 -21.87 10.08
N ALA A 20 -16.41 -23.11 10.04
CA ALA A 20 -16.48 -23.94 8.85
C ALA A 20 -17.95 -24.12 8.41
N GLY A 21 -18.20 -23.99 7.10
CA GLY A 21 -19.55 -23.96 6.52
C GLY A 21 -20.31 -22.65 6.74
N GLY A 22 -19.80 -21.73 7.56
CA GLY A 22 -20.33 -20.38 7.70
C GLY A 22 -20.00 -19.52 6.49
N VAL A 23 -20.92 -18.63 6.14
CA VAL A 23 -20.75 -17.66 5.05
C VAL A 23 -21.09 -16.27 5.57
N VAL A 24 -20.19 -15.32 5.36
CA VAL A 24 -20.43 -13.91 5.62
C VAL A 24 -20.11 -13.13 4.35
N ASP A 25 -21.10 -12.38 3.89
CA ASP A 25 -20.93 -11.41 2.81
C ASP A 25 -21.09 -10.00 3.38
N ALA A 26 -20.04 -9.19 3.23
CA ALA A 26 -20.02 -7.77 3.57
C ALA A 26 -20.08 -6.97 2.25
N PRO A 27 -21.25 -6.75 1.64
CA PRO A 27 -21.36 -6.21 0.28
C PRO A 27 -20.89 -4.76 0.15
N ALA A 28 -21.04 -3.96 1.21
CA ALA A 28 -20.60 -2.57 1.31
C ALA A 28 -20.53 -2.13 2.80
N GLY A 29 -19.92 -0.98 3.09
CA GLY A 29 -19.91 -0.38 4.42
C GLY A 29 -18.57 -0.51 5.16
N ALA A 30 -18.57 -0.19 6.46
CA ALA A 30 -17.37 -0.22 7.29
C ALA A 30 -17.60 -1.09 8.53
N ILE A 31 -16.68 -2.02 8.78
CA ILE A 31 -16.62 -2.84 9.99
C ILE A 31 -15.30 -2.53 10.69
N SER A 32 -15.35 -1.91 11.86
CA SER A 32 -14.17 -1.86 12.74
C SER A 32 -14.19 -3.07 13.66
N LEU A 33 -13.06 -3.75 13.73
CA LEU A 33 -12.81 -4.84 14.66
C LEU A 33 -12.12 -4.37 15.94
N ALA A 34 -11.86 -3.07 16.13
CA ALA A 34 -11.32 -2.51 17.39
C ALA A 34 -10.20 -3.36 18.04
N CYS A 35 -9.23 -3.82 17.25
CA CYS A 35 -8.13 -4.70 17.63
C CYS A 35 -8.47 -6.15 17.99
N THR A 36 -9.56 -6.66 17.46
CA THR A 36 -9.89 -8.08 17.53
C THR A 36 -9.28 -8.87 16.37
N ASP A 37 -9.14 -10.18 16.55
CA ASP A 37 -8.67 -11.05 15.49
C ASP A 37 -9.80 -11.46 14.57
N LEU A 38 -9.49 -11.60 13.28
CA LEU A 38 -10.36 -12.17 12.27
C LEU A 38 -9.93 -13.62 12.00
N LYS A 39 -10.80 -14.58 12.28
CA LYS A 39 -10.57 -16.01 12.04
C LYS A 39 -11.57 -16.52 10.99
N VAL A 40 -11.06 -17.06 9.88
CA VAL A 40 -11.89 -17.50 8.76
C VAL A 40 -11.69 -18.99 8.50
N ALA A 41 -12.65 -19.80 8.93
CA ALA A 41 -12.73 -21.24 8.65
C ALA A 41 -13.79 -21.56 7.57
N GLY A 42 -14.79 -20.69 7.42
CA GLY A 42 -15.79 -20.72 6.36
C GLY A 42 -15.44 -19.76 5.21
N VAL A 43 -16.43 -19.03 4.72
CA VAL A 43 -16.28 -18.05 3.62
C VAL A 43 -16.53 -16.63 4.13
N LEU A 44 -15.61 -15.72 3.85
CA LEU A 44 -15.75 -14.29 4.03
C LEU A 44 -15.58 -13.58 2.69
N THR A 45 -16.63 -12.90 2.24
CA THR A 45 -16.58 -12.02 1.07
C THR A 45 -16.66 -10.56 1.51
N ILE A 46 -15.65 -9.77 1.17
CA ILE A 46 -15.64 -8.32 1.32
C ILE A 46 -15.95 -7.72 -0.05
N GLY A 47 -17.13 -7.14 -0.19
CA GLY A 47 -17.64 -6.56 -1.42
C GLY A 47 -16.98 -5.24 -1.80
N ALA A 48 -17.33 -4.74 -2.98
CA ALA A 48 -16.83 -3.46 -3.48
C ALA A 48 -17.32 -2.31 -2.57
N GLY A 49 -16.42 -1.43 -2.15
CA GLY A 49 -16.75 -0.36 -1.21
C GLY A 49 -16.98 -0.81 0.23
N ALA A 50 -16.76 -2.10 0.55
CA ALA A 50 -16.68 -2.57 1.92
C ALA A 50 -15.25 -2.36 2.47
N SER A 51 -15.17 -2.03 3.75
CA SER A 51 -13.93 -1.83 4.47
C SER A 51 -13.98 -2.55 5.81
N ILE A 52 -12.96 -3.34 6.10
CA ILE A 52 -12.76 -3.95 7.42
C ILE A 52 -11.47 -3.38 7.98
N THR A 53 -11.57 -2.70 9.12
CA THR A 53 -10.46 -1.93 9.70
C THR A 53 -10.18 -2.34 11.13
N GLU A 54 -9.03 -1.89 11.64
CA GLU A 54 -8.60 -2.11 13.02
C GLU A 54 -8.55 -3.61 13.37
N VAL A 55 -8.24 -4.46 12.39
CA VAL A 55 -8.03 -5.89 12.62
C VAL A 55 -6.68 -6.08 13.27
N ARG A 56 -6.60 -6.85 14.35
CA ARG A 56 -5.30 -7.16 14.96
C ARG A 56 -4.57 -8.21 14.14
N ASN A 57 -5.04 -9.45 14.16
CA ASN A 57 -4.52 -10.53 13.33
C ASN A 57 -5.57 -11.04 12.36
N VAL A 58 -5.13 -11.50 11.18
CA VAL A 58 -5.95 -12.24 10.24
C VAL A 58 -5.43 -13.68 10.19
N HIS A 59 -6.30 -14.63 10.44
CA HIS A 59 -6.00 -16.05 10.33
C HIS A 59 -7.06 -16.76 9.48
N ILE A 60 -6.65 -17.17 8.28
CA ILE A 60 -7.45 -18.03 7.42
C ILE A 60 -7.04 -19.46 7.73
N GLN A 61 -7.99 -20.23 8.26
CA GLN A 61 -7.80 -21.62 8.65
C GLN A 61 -7.86 -22.55 7.43
N PRO A 62 -7.40 -23.81 7.57
CA PRO A 62 -7.56 -24.81 6.53
C PRO A 62 -9.03 -24.95 6.10
N GLY A 63 -9.27 -24.91 4.79
CA GLY A 63 -10.63 -24.94 4.21
C GLY A 63 -11.35 -23.58 4.19
N GLY A 64 -10.80 -22.56 4.84
CA GLY A 64 -11.33 -21.20 4.83
C GLY A 64 -11.07 -20.46 3.50
N SER A 65 -11.96 -19.53 3.18
CA SER A 65 -11.84 -18.65 2.01
C SER A 65 -12.11 -17.19 2.37
N LEU A 66 -11.13 -16.34 2.11
CA LEU A 66 -11.27 -14.89 2.19
C LEU A 66 -11.19 -14.29 0.78
N GLN A 67 -12.26 -13.60 0.38
CA GLN A 67 -12.34 -12.96 -0.93
C GLN A 67 -12.56 -11.46 -0.72
N VAL A 68 -11.64 -10.65 -1.22
CA VAL A 68 -11.77 -9.20 -1.22
C VAL A 68 -12.00 -8.76 -2.67
N ALA A 69 -13.23 -8.34 -2.96
CA ALA A 69 -13.64 -7.90 -4.27
C ALA A 69 -12.95 -6.57 -4.65
N SER A 70 -12.89 -6.29 -5.94
CA SER A 70 -12.31 -5.04 -6.45
C SER A 70 -12.96 -3.81 -5.80
N GLY A 71 -12.13 -2.90 -5.28
CA GLY A 71 -12.59 -1.74 -4.51
C GLY A 71 -12.97 -2.01 -3.05
N GLY A 72 -12.86 -3.26 -2.58
CA GLY A 72 -12.93 -3.60 -1.15
C GLY A 72 -11.59 -3.38 -0.44
N SER A 73 -11.62 -3.25 0.89
CA SER A 73 -10.41 -3.06 1.69
C SER A 73 -10.41 -3.82 3.02
N LEU A 74 -9.21 -4.26 3.42
CA LEU A 74 -8.93 -4.92 4.70
C LEU A 74 -7.65 -4.34 5.29
N GLN A 75 -7.73 -3.79 6.51
CA GLN A 75 -6.60 -3.23 7.24
C GLN A 75 -6.33 -4.06 8.49
N LEU A 76 -5.11 -4.57 8.61
CA LEU A 76 -4.65 -5.22 9.84
C LEU A 76 -3.41 -4.56 10.43
N ALA A 77 -3.21 -4.69 11.74
CA ALA A 77 -2.05 -4.15 12.43
C ALA A 77 -0.94 -5.18 12.60
N GLN A 78 -1.29 -6.44 12.87
CA GLN A 78 -0.35 -7.48 13.25
C GLN A 78 -0.40 -8.64 12.24
N GLN A 79 -0.38 -9.88 12.68
CA GLN A 79 0.00 -11.01 11.84
C GLN A 79 -1.04 -11.34 10.78
N TRP A 80 -0.54 -11.77 9.63
CA TRP A 80 -1.32 -12.42 8.59
C TRP A 80 -0.90 -13.88 8.55
N ARG A 81 -1.88 -14.79 8.60
CA ARG A 81 -1.66 -16.23 8.49
C ARG A 81 -2.71 -16.82 7.56
N ASN A 82 -2.26 -17.34 6.43
CA ASN A 82 -3.11 -17.97 5.43
C ASN A 82 -2.76 -19.45 5.31
N GLU A 83 -3.61 -20.31 5.88
CA GLU A 83 -3.56 -21.77 5.77
C GLU A 83 -4.70 -22.30 4.87
N GLY A 84 -5.48 -21.39 4.25
CA GLY A 84 -6.59 -21.69 3.36
C GLY A 84 -6.44 -20.98 2.01
N SER A 85 -7.48 -20.29 1.57
CA SER A 85 -7.49 -19.53 0.31
C SER A 85 -7.76 -18.04 0.56
N ALA A 86 -7.00 -17.17 -0.14
CA ALA A 86 -7.20 -15.73 -0.10
C ALA A 86 -7.06 -15.12 -1.50
N SER A 87 -7.97 -14.22 -1.87
CA SER A 87 -7.91 -13.43 -3.10
C SER A 87 -8.25 -11.97 -2.83
N ALA A 88 -7.57 -11.05 -3.51
CA ALA A 88 -7.72 -9.60 -3.34
C ALA A 88 -7.49 -8.85 -4.65
N THR A 89 -8.05 -9.34 -5.76
CA THR A 89 -7.82 -8.78 -7.09
C THR A 89 -8.49 -7.42 -7.22
N GLY A 90 -7.69 -6.36 -7.37
CA GLY A 90 -8.19 -4.98 -7.41
C GLY A 90 -8.63 -4.43 -6.05
N ALA A 91 -8.31 -5.13 -4.96
CA ALA A 91 -8.62 -4.74 -3.60
C ALA A 91 -7.37 -4.21 -2.86
N GLN A 92 -7.59 -3.61 -1.69
CA GLN A 92 -6.52 -3.11 -0.82
C GLN A 92 -6.45 -3.95 0.46
N VAL A 93 -5.39 -4.74 0.62
CA VAL A 93 -5.08 -5.41 1.89
C VAL A 93 -3.76 -4.89 2.41
N VAL A 94 -3.81 -4.16 3.52
CA VAL A 94 -2.67 -3.39 4.02
C VAL A 94 -2.43 -3.62 5.49
N ARG A 95 -1.14 -3.60 5.85
CA ARG A 95 -0.70 -3.54 7.23
C ARG A 95 -0.54 -2.09 7.67
N MET A 96 -1.24 -1.66 8.71
CA MET A 96 -1.09 -0.31 9.26
C MET A 96 -1.54 -0.20 10.72
N ALA A 97 -1.09 0.88 11.38
CA ALA A 97 -1.42 1.12 12.78
C ALA A 97 -2.83 1.72 12.88
N SER A 98 -3.52 1.40 13.95
CA SER A 98 -4.81 2.00 14.31
C SER A 98 -4.84 2.36 15.80
N ALA A 99 -5.87 3.10 16.22
CA ALA A 99 -6.02 3.49 17.61
C ALA A 99 -6.16 2.23 18.48
N GLY A 100 -5.24 2.02 19.42
CA GLY A 100 -5.20 0.81 20.25
C GLY A 100 -4.55 -0.41 19.59
N CYS A 101 -4.16 -0.33 18.30
CA CYS A 101 -3.51 -1.40 17.55
C CYS A 101 -2.17 -0.97 16.98
N PRO A 102 -1.07 -1.17 17.72
CA PRO A 102 0.25 -0.93 17.18
C PRO A 102 0.54 -1.95 16.06
N THR A 103 1.11 -1.45 14.97
CA THR A 103 1.59 -2.30 13.88
C THR A 103 2.74 -3.17 14.36
N VAL A 104 2.71 -4.46 14.01
CA VAL A 104 3.85 -5.37 14.15
C VAL A 104 4.35 -5.77 12.77
N GLY A 105 5.63 -5.51 12.48
CA GLY A 105 6.24 -5.68 11.16
C GLY A 105 6.22 -4.40 10.31
N THR A 106 6.72 -4.46 9.08
CA THR A 106 6.73 -3.27 8.20
C THR A 106 5.29 -2.93 7.79
N PRO A 107 4.86 -1.67 7.85
CA PRO A 107 3.59 -1.25 7.26
C PRO A 107 3.59 -1.38 5.73
N GLY A 108 2.41 -1.57 5.13
CA GLY A 108 2.24 -1.56 3.67
C GLY A 108 1.40 -2.71 3.12
N PRO A 109 1.28 -2.81 1.79
CA PRO A 109 0.49 -3.85 1.13
C PRO A 109 0.97 -5.26 1.45
N ILE A 110 0.02 -6.16 1.65
CA ILE A 110 0.27 -7.57 1.96
C ILE A 110 0.00 -8.42 0.72
N ASN A 111 0.89 -9.37 0.44
CA ASN A 111 0.62 -10.43 -0.51
C ASN A 111 -0.32 -11.45 0.16
N VAL A 112 -1.62 -11.37 -0.12
CA VAL A 112 -2.64 -12.22 0.51
C VAL A 112 -2.49 -13.70 0.20
N SER A 113 -1.92 -14.05 -0.95
CA SER A 113 -1.62 -15.43 -1.34
C SER A 113 -0.42 -16.01 -0.57
N SER A 114 0.36 -15.17 0.12
CA SER A 114 1.49 -15.61 0.95
C SER A 114 0.99 -16.16 2.29
N PRO A 115 1.47 -17.34 2.74
CA PRO A 115 1.06 -17.92 4.02
C PRO A 115 1.29 -17.00 5.22
N ASN A 116 2.33 -16.18 5.19
CA ASN A 116 2.69 -15.26 6.29
C ASN A 116 2.49 -13.78 5.94
N GLY A 117 1.83 -13.49 4.81
CA GLY A 117 1.51 -12.12 4.41
C GLY A 117 2.74 -11.24 4.25
N THR A 118 3.70 -11.73 3.46
CA THR A 118 4.88 -10.95 3.04
C THR A 118 4.47 -9.68 2.30
N PHE A 119 5.34 -8.68 2.26
CA PHE A 119 5.10 -7.46 1.50
C PHE A 119 4.76 -7.76 0.04
N ALA A 120 3.65 -7.21 -0.43
CA ALA A 120 3.38 -7.14 -1.85
C ALA A 120 4.18 -5.96 -2.40
N ALA A 121 5.36 -6.25 -2.95
CA ALA A 121 6.10 -5.26 -3.70
C ALA A 121 5.25 -4.83 -4.90
N THR A 122 4.81 -3.57 -4.92
CA THR A 122 4.15 -3.00 -6.09
C THR A 122 5.20 -2.81 -7.18
N PRO A 123 5.08 -3.45 -8.36
CA PRO A 123 5.98 -3.18 -9.47
C PRO A 123 5.89 -1.69 -9.80
N ILE A 124 7.00 -0.97 -9.67
CA ILE A 124 7.10 0.38 -10.19
C ILE A 124 6.99 0.23 -11.71
N PRO A 125 6.06 0.93 -12.39
CA PRO A 125 6.00 0.88 -13.85
C PRO A 125 7.33 1.41 -14.39
N THR A 126 8.19 0.52 -14.84
CA THR A 126 9.44 0.88 -15.49
C THR A 126 9.09 1.49 -16.84
N LEU A 127 9.47 2.75 -17.05
CA LEU A 127 9.47 3.33 -18.39
C LEU A 127 10.26 2.39 -19.31
N SER A 128 9.66 1.98 -20.43
CA SER A 128 10.35 1.14 -21.40
C SER A 128 11.64 1.83 -21.86
N GLY A 129 12.66 1.06 -22.23
CA GLY A 129 13.91 1.61 -22.76
C GLY A 129 13.69 2.58 -23.94
N ALA A 130 12.64 2.36 -24.73
CA ALA A 130 12.19 3.26 -25.77
C ALA A 130 11.68 4.62 -25.24
N ALA A 131 10.92 4.64 -24.15
CA ALA A 131 10.45 5.88 -23.53
C ALA A 131 11.61 6.71 -22.96
N LEU A 132 12.60 6.05 -22.33
CA LEU A 132 13.82 6.70 -21.85
C LEU A 132 14.66 7.25 -23.01
N SER A 133 14.77 6.50 -24.11
CA SER A 133 15.50 6.93 -25.30
C SER A 133 14.83 8.13 -25.98
N GLY A 134 13.50 8.12 -26.10
CA GLY A 134 12.73 9.25 -26.62
C GLY A 134 12.90 10.51 -25.77
N LEU A 135 12.86 10.37 -24.44
CA LEU A 135 13.10 11.48 -23.52
C LEU A 135 14.52 12.05 -23.68
N ALA A 136 15.54 11.19 -23.81
CA ALA A 136 16.92 11.63 -24.00
C ALA A 136 17.11 12.42 -25.31
N VAL A 137 16.48 11.98 -26.41
CA VAL A 137 16.51 12.70 -27.70
C VAL A 137 15.79 14.04 -27.60
N LEU A 138 14.63 14.09 -26.94
CA LEU A 138 13.88 15.33 -26.72
C LEU A 138 14.70 16.35 -25.91
N LEU A 139 15.30 15.91 -24.80
CA LEU A 139 16.17 16.75 -23.97
C LEU A 139 17.41 17.22 -24.73
N GLY A 140 18.05 16.35 -25.51
CA GLY A 140 19.17 16.73 -26.38
C GLY A 140 18.79 17.76 -27.44
N GLY A 141 17.62 17.60 -28.07
CA GLY A 141 17.08 18.55 -29.04
C GLY A 141 16.75 19.92 -28.43
N LEU A 142 16.18 19.94 -27.22
CA LEU A 142 15.89 21.16 -26.45
C LEU A 142 17.18 21.87 -26.01
N ALA A 143 18.17 21.14 -25.52
CA ALA A 143 19.49 21.68 -25.17
C ALA A 143 20.20 22.30 -26.39
N TRP A 144 20.09 21.66 -27.56
CA TRP A 144 20.67 22.21 -28.78
C TRP A 144 19.97 23.48 -29.26
N ARG A 145 18.62 23.51 -29.20
CA ARG A 145 17.83 24.69 -29.56
C ARG A 145 18.10 25.88 -28.63
N THR A 146 18.23 25.66 -27.34
CA THR A 146 18.55 26.73 -26.37
C THR A 146 19.94 27.30 -26.62
N ARG A 147 20.96 26.44 -26.85
CA ARG A 147 22.33 26.87 -27.15
C ARG A 147 22.42 27.74 -28.41
N ARG A 148 21.70 27.37 -29.47
CA ARG A 148 21.64 28.15 -30.73
C ARG A 148 21.03 29.54 -30.55
N ARG A 149 20.10 29.71 -29.60
CA ARG A 149 19.48 31.03 -29.33
C ARG A 149 20.45 31.95 -28.59
N THR A 150 21.21 31.44 -27.62
CA THR A 150 22.23 32.22 -26.90
C THR A 150 23.42 32.63 -27.77
N SER A 151 23.84 31.81 -28.74
CA SER A 151 24.96 32.19 -29.63
C SER A 151 24.62 33.30 -30.63
N ARG A 152 23.34 33.64 -30.83
CA ARG A 152 22.93 34.73 -31.74
C ARG A 152 22.93 36.12 -31.09
N THR A 153 23.13 36.22 -29.77
CA THR A 153 23.05 37.50 -29.04
C THR A 153 24.39 38.12 -28.66
N ASN A 154 25.52 37.44 -28.91
CA ASN A 154 26.84 38.03 -28.72
C ASN A 154 27.52 38.30 -30.07
N PRO A 155 27.57 39.55 -30.56
CA PRO A 155 28.52 39.89 -31.60
C PRO A 155 29.95 39.78 -31.05
N PRO A 156 30.94 39.43 -31.89
CA PRO A 156 32.34 39.43 -31.48
C PRO A 156 32.76 40.85 -31.08
N VAL A 157 33.31 40.99 -29.87
CA VAL A 157 34.04 42.20 -29.48
C VAL A 157 35.28 42.28 -30.37
N SER A 158 35.25 43.17 -31.36
CA SER A 158 36.43 43.57 -32.11
C SER A 158 37.35 44.33 -31.17
N THR A 159 38.35 43.65 -30.60
CA THR A 159 39.54 44.30 -30.04
C THR A 159 40.30 44.97 -31.18
N SER A 160 40.11 46.27 -31.36
CA SER A 160 40.98 47.08 -32.20
C SER A 160 42.32 47.26 -31.50
N ALA A 161 43.38 46.74 -32.11
CA ALA A 161 44.74 46.99 -31.68
C ALA A 161 45.10 48.46 -31.95
N HIS A 162 45.21 49.25 -30.89
CA HIS A 162 45.78 50.59 -30.92
C HIS A 162 47.30 50.45 -30.86
N SER A 163 47.98 50.70 -31.98
CA SER A 163 49.45 50.81 -32.06
C SER A 163 49.84 52.28 -31.90
N PRO A 164 50.54 52.69 -30.82
CA PRO A 164 51.12 54.01 -30.74
C PRO A 164 52.57 54.00 -31.26
N ARG A 165 52.77 54.82 -32.30
CA ARG A 165 54.02 55.45 -32.78
C ARG A 165 55.18 54.55 -33.22
#